data_AF-A0A0G1YJ30-F1
#
_entry.id   AF-A0A0G1YJ30-F1
#
_cell.length_a   1.000
_cell.length_b   1.000
_cell.length_c   1.000
_cell.angle_alpha   90.00
_cell.angle_beta   90.00
_cell.angle_gamma   90.00
#
_symmetry.space_group_name_H-M   'P 1'
#
loop_
_entity.id
_entity.type
_entity.pdbx_description
1 polymer ?
#
loop_
_entity_poly.entity_id
_entity_poly.type
_entity_poly.pdbx_seq_one_letter_code
_entity_poly.pdbx_strand_id
1 'polypeptide(L)' 'MESLDMKSLAAAIAIAVGALGPGLGIGLLAAKAMEAIGRNPEAAPKIQTAMILAIAFAEAIAIYALVVALIIKFV' A
#
# COMPACT_ATOMS: atom_id res chain seq x y z
N MET A 1 -20.23 -23.38 -13.65
CA MET A 1 -18.87 -22.89 -13.34
C MET A 1 -18.63 -21.44 -13.80
N GLU A 2 -19.62 -20.71 -14.31
CA GLU A 2 -19.32 -19.53 -15.16
C GLU A 2 -19.23 -18.14 -14.51
N SER A 3 -19.71 -17.91 -13.27
CA SER A 3 -19.73 -16.56 -12.68
C SER A 3 -18.89 -16.39 -11.40
N LEU A 4 -18.83 -17.43 -10.55
CA LEU A 4 -18.09 -17.39 -9.29
C LEU A 4 -16.57 -17.31 -9.51
N ASP A 5 -16.09 -17.97 -10.56
CA ASP A 5 -14.66 -18.01 -10.91
C ASP A 5 -14.20 -16.66 -11.48
N MET A 6 -14.95 -16.09 -12.43
CA MET A 6 -14.63 -14.80 -13.04
C MET A 6 -14.61 -13.65 -12.03
N LYS A 7 -15.60 -13.57 -11.12
CA LYS A 7 -15.59 -12.57 -10.03
C LYS A 7 -14.37 -12.73 -9.12
N SER A 8 -13.98 -13.97 -8.83
CA SER A 8 -12.81 -14.25 -7.97
C SER A 8 -11.51 -13.83 -8.65
N LEU A 9 -11.37 -14.13 -9.94
CA LEU A 9 -10.21 -13.72 -10.74
C LEU A 9 -10.12 -12.20 -10.88
N ALA A 10 -11.23 -11.53 -11.18
CA ALA A 10 -11.29 -10.07 -11.29
C ALA A 10 -10.93 -9.39 -9.96
N ALA A 11 -11.45 -9.88 -8.83
CA ALA A 11 -11.11 -9.37 -7.50
C ALA A 11 -9.61 -9.55 -7.19
N ALA A 12 -9.05 -10.72 -7.51
CA ALA A 12 -7.62 -11.01 -7.31
C ALA A 12 -6.72 -10.06 -8.14
N ILE A 13 -7.07 -9.81 -9.41
CA ILE A 13 -6.34 -8.89 -10.27
C ILE A 13 -6.45 -7.45 -9.76
N ALA A 14 -7.64 -7.02 -9.34
CA ALA A 14 -7.87 -5.66 -8.85
C ALA A 14 -6.98 -5.35 -7.63
N ILE A 15 -6.94 -6.24 -6.63
CA ILE A 15 -6.07 -6.03 -5.46
C ILE A 15 -4.58 -6.19 -5.81
N ALA A 16 -4.22 -7.18 -6.64
CA ALA A 16 -2.83 -7.42 -7.00
C ALA A 16 -2.23 -6.19 -7.69
N VAL A 17 -2.90 -5.64 -8.70
CA VAL A 17 -2.41 -4.46 -9.44
C VAL A 17 -2.51 -3.20 -8.59
N GLY A 18 -3.61 -3.01 -7.86
CA GLY A 18 -3.83 -1.82 -7.05
C GLY A 18 -2.88 -1.69 -5.86
N ALA A 19 -2.38 -2.81 -5.32
CA ALA A 19 -1.42 -2.81 -4.20
C ALA A 19 0.05 -2.61 -4.64
N LEU A 20 0.38 -2.77 -5.94
CA LEU A 20 1.78 -2.63 -6.40
C LEU A 20 2.35 -1.23 -6.15
N GLY A 21 1.61 -0.19 -6.54
CA GLY A 21 2.05 1.20 -6.35
C GLY A 21 2.30 1.54 -4.87
N PRO A 22 1.33 1.32 -3.98
CA PRO A 22 1.50 1.50 -2.54
C PRO A 22 2.65 0.68 -1.95
N GLY A 23 2.73 -0.61 -2.29
CA GLY A 23 3.79 -1.49 -1.77
C GLY A 23 5.20 -1.00 -2.14
N LEU A 24 5.39 -0.60 -3.41
CA LEU A 24 6.65 -0.03 -3.86
C LEU A 24 6.93 1.34 -3.22
N GLY A 25 5.92 2.20 -3.11
CA GLY A 25 6.02 3.51 -2.48
C GLY A 25 6.42 3.42 -1.00
N ILE A 26 5.77 2.53 -0.25
CA ILE A 26 6.06 2.28 1.17
C ILE A 26 7.49 1.77 1.35
N GLY A 27 7.92 0.81 0.52
CA GLY A 27 9.29 0.30 0.57
C GLY A 27 10.33 1.40 0.33
N LEU A 28 10.10 2.27 -0.65
CA LEU A 28 10.99 3.39 -0.96
C LEU A 28 11.00 4.45 0.16
N LEU A 29 9.83 4.83 0.68
CA LEU A 29 9.69 5.77 1.80
C LEU A 29 10.45 5.27 3.03
N ALA A 30 10.28 3.99 3.39
CA ALA A 30 10.96 3.38 4.52
C ALA A 30 12.48 3.34 4.31
N ALA A 31 12.96 2.92 3.13
CA ALA A 31 14.38 2.90 2.82
C ALA A 31 15.02 4.29 2.95
N LYS A 32 14.38 5.34 2.41
CA LYS A 32 14.87 6.72 2.49
C LYS A 32 14.84 7.28 3.91
N ALA A 33 13.83 6.93 4.69
CA ALA A 33 13.79 7.27 6.10
C ALA A 33 14.95 6.63 6.88
N MET A 34 15.25 5.35 6.63
CA MET A 34 16.38 4.67 7.28
C MET A 34 17.73 5.28 6.88
N GLU A 35 17.93 5.61 5.59
CA GLU A 35 19.13 6.33 5.13
C GLU A 35 19.28 7.69 5.85
N ALA A 36 18.18 8.46 5.97
CA ALA A 36 18.20 9.76 6.63
C ALA A 36 18.49 9.66 8.13
N ILE A 37 17.89 8.68 8.82
CA ILE A 37 18.14 8.39 10.24
C ILE A 37 19.59 7.97 10.45
N GLY A 38 20.13 7.12 9.58
CA GLY A 38 21.54 6.69 9.66
C GLY A 38 22.52 7.86 9.52
N ARG A 39 22.17 8.90 8.76
CA ARG A 39 22.98 10.13 8.61
C ARG A 39 22.85 11.09 9.80
N ASN A 40 21.67 11.18 10.40
CA ASN A 40 21.43 12.00 11.58
C ASN A 40 20.49 11.29 12.57
N PRO A 41 21.06 10.52 13.52
CA PRO A 41 20.27 9.78 14.50
C PRO A 41 19.40 10.66 15.40
N GLU A 42 19.82 11.90 15.69
CA GLU A 42 19.07 12.83 16.54
C GLU A 42 17.76 13.29 15.88
N ALA A 43 17.69 13.27 14.55
CA ALA A 43 16.49 13.62 13.79
C ALA A 43 15.46 12.47 13.70
N ALA A 44 15.78 11.28 14.23
CA ALA A 44 14.97 10.09 14.05
C ALA A 44 13.48 10.24 14.41
N PRO A 45 13.11 10.87 15.55
CA PRO A 45 11.69 11.02 15.89
C PRO A 45 10.91 11.79 14.83
N LYS A 46 11.47 12.89 14.31
CA LYS A 46 10.82 13.71 13.28
C LYS A 46 10.71 12.96 11.95
N ILE A 47 11.76 12.25 11.55
CA ILE A 47 11.77 11.46 10.31
C ILE A 47 10.73 10.34 10.40
N GLN A 48 10.65 9.63 11.52
CA GLN A 48 9.66 8.57 11.73
C GLN A 48 8.23 9.10 11.64
N THR A 49 7.92 10.24 12.27
CA THR A 49 6.58 10.85 12.16
C THR A 49 6.22 11.17 10.71
N ALA A 50 7.13 11.80 9.97
CA ALA A 50 6.90 12.13 8.56
C ALA A 50 6.75 10.87 7.68
N MET A 51 7.60 9.85 7.91
CA MET A 51 7.56 8.58 7.21
C MET A 51 6.22 7.86 7.42
N ILE A 52 5.76 7.74 8.67
CA ILE A 52 4.49 7.07 9.00
C ILE A 52 3.32 7.78 8.34
N LEU A 53 3.30 9.12 8.34
CA LEU A 53 2.25 9.88 7.68
C LEU A 53 2.25 9.64 6.16
N ALA A 54 3.42 9.64 5.52
CA ALA A 54 3.54 9.35 4.09
C ALA A 54 3.10 7.91 3.75
N ILE A 55 3.50 6.93 4.58
CA ILE A 55 3.06 5.54 4.46
C ILE A 55 1.54 5.42 4.59
N ALA A 56 0.92 6.13 5.54
CA ALA A 56 -0.53 6.10 5.73
C ALA A 56 -1.28 6.62 4.49
N PHE A 57 -0.78 7.67 3.84
CA PHE A 57 -1.36 8.16 2.59
C PHE A 57 -1.15 7.20 1.41
N ALA A 58 0.02 6.54 1.33
CA ALA A 58 0.25 5.50 0.33
C ALA A 58 -0.69 4.30 0.54
N GLU A 59 -0.87 3.87 1.79
CA GLU A 59 -1.74 2.76 2.16
C GLU A 59 -3.22 3.03 1.83
N ALA A 60 -3.67 4.28 1.92
CA ALA A 60 -5.05 4.65 1.54
C ALA A 60 -5.39 4.24 0.10
N ILE A 61 -4.41 4.28 -0.82
CA ILE A 61 -4.58 3.84 -2.21
C ILE A 61 -4.77 2.32 -2.28
N ALA A 62 -4.02 1.54 -1.49
CA ALA A 62 -4.18 0.09 -1.40
C ALA A 62 -5.54 -0.28 -0.79
N ILE A 63 -6.01 0.48 0.19
CA ILE A 63 -7.35 0.29 0.78
C ILE A 63 -8.44 0.51 -0.27
N TYR A 64 -8.32 1.51 -1.15
CA TYR A 64 -9.30 1.66 -2.24
C TYR A 64 -9.30 0.47 -3.20
N ALA A 65 -8.13 -0.07 -3.54
CA ALA A 65 -8.05 -1.30 -4.35
C ALA A 65 -8.70 -2.50 -3.64
N LEU A 66 -8.49 -2.64 -2.32
CA LEU A 66 -9.14 -3.66 -1.50
C LEU A 66 -10.66 -3.50 -1.50
N VAL A 67 -11.16 -2.29 -1.30
CA VAL A 67 -12.61 -1.99 -1.32
C VAL A 67 -13.21 -2.38 -2.67
N VAL A 68 -12.57 -2.02 -3.79
CA VAL A 68 -13.03 -2.41 -5.13
C VAL A 68 -13.02 -3.94 -5.30
N ALA A 69 -11.96 -4.62 -4.86
CA ALA A 69 -11.88 -6.08 -4.93
C ALA A 69 -12.99 -6.77 -4.11
N LEU A 70 -13.30 -6.25 -2.91
CA LEU A 70 -14.39 -6.75 -2.07
C LEU A 70 -15.76 -6.52 -2.72
N ILE A 71 -15.97 -5.35 -3.33
CA ILE A 71 -17.21 -5.06 -4.09
C ILE A 71 -17.36 -6.06 -5.24
N ILE A 72 -16.31 -6.28 -6.06
CA ILE A 72 -16.34 -7.26 -7.16
C ILE A 72 -16.68 -8.67 -6.66
N LYS A 73 -16.16 -9.04 -5.48
CA LYS A 73 -16.33 -10.40 -4.94
C LYS A 73 -17.72 -10.65 -4.36
N PHE A 74 -18.31 -9.66 -3.69
CA PHE A 74 -19.48 -9.85 -2.83
C PHE A 74 -20.75 -9.14 -3.30
N VAL A 75 -20.65 -8.21 -4.25
CA VAL A 75 -21.78 -7.53 -4.90
C VAL A 75 -21.89 -8.07 -6.33
#